data_AF-A0A0S3R690-F1
#
_entry.id   AF-A0A0S3R690-F1
#
_cell.length_a   1.000
_cell.length_b   1.000
_cell.length_c   1.000
_cell.angle_alpha   90.00
_cell.angle_beta   90.00
_cell.angle_gamma   90.00
#
_symmetry.space_group_name_H-M   'P 1'
#
loop_
_entity.id
_entity.type
_entity.pdbx_description
1 polymer ?
#
loop_
_entity_poly.entity_id
_entity_poly.type
_entity_poly.pdbx_seq_one_letter_code
_entity_poly.pdbx_strand_id
1 'polypeptide(L)'
;MKSLRYLDAHFNELRGLPVAIGKLTNLQVLNLSSNFSDLRELPETFGDLINLRELDLSNNQIHALPDSFGRLHNLTKLNLEQNPVEVPPMHVVGEGLQAIKGFMSQRWIDILEEEERKTTQEVQEQGENGWLTRTTSWLKNVSENVTEMIMSPKTPKEAYLNQQL
;
A
#
# COMPACT_ATOMS: atom_id res chain seq x y z
N MET A 1 20.37 -2.14 -7.41
CA MET A 1 19.82 -2.65 -8.68
C MET A 1 18.63 -1.78 -9.12
N LYS A 2 18.85 -0.53 -9.56
CA LYS A 2 17.74 0.37 -9.96
C LYS A 2 17.25 0.12 -11.39
N SER A 3 17.91 -0.73 -12.17
CA SER A 3 17.58 -0.99 -13.59
C SER A 3 16.96 -2.36 -13.86
N LEU A 4 16.76 -3.20 -12.83
CA LEU A 4 16.25 -4.55 -13.01
C LEU A 4 14.78 -4.49 -13.47
N ARG A 5 14.49 -5.15 -14.60
CA ARG A 5 13.14 -5.20 -15.20
C ARG A 5 12.51 -6.58 -15.14
N TYR A 6 13.33 -7.62 -15.09
CA TYR A 6 12.92 -9.00 -15.04
C TYR A 6 13.63 -9.66 -13.87
N LEU A 7 12.87 -10.29 -12.98
CA LEU A 7 13.38 -11.10 -11.89
C LEU A 7 12.66 -12.44 -11.92
N ASP A 8 13.45 -13.50 -12.08
CA ASP A 8 12.96 -14.87 -12.00
C ASP A 8 13.62 -15.55 -10.81
N ALA A 9 12.79 -15.96 -9.87
CA ALA A 9 13.15 -16.78 -8.71
C ALA A 9 12.17 -17.95 -8.57
N HIS A 10 11.66 -18.48 -9.69
CA HIS A 10 10.84 -19.69 -9.67
C HIS A 10 11.62 -20.91 -9.20
N PHE A 11 10.92 -21.91 -8.69
CA PHE A 11 11.49 -23.20 -8.29
C PHE A 11 12.66 -23.06 -7.30
N ASN A 12 12.41 -22.32 -6.23
CA ASN A 12 13.33 -22.16 -5.11
C ASN A 12 12.64 -22.56 -3.79
N GLU A 13 13.33 -22.33 -2.68
CA GLU A 13 12.82 -22.59 -1.33
C GLU A 13 12.59 -21.29 -0.55
N LEU A 14 12.08 -20.25 -1.23
CA LEU A 14 11.84 -18.96 -0.59
C LEU A 14 10.76 -19.11 0.49
N ARG A 15 11.06 -18.61 1.69
CA ARG A 15 10.11 -18.54 2.82
C ARG A 15 9.41 -17.18 2.94
N GLY A 16 9.90 -16.20 2.18
CA GLY A 16 9.50 -14.81 2.29
C GLY A 16 10.35 -13.93 1.39
N LEU A 17 9.90 -12.69 1.22
CA LEU A 17 10.65 -11.68 0.49
C LEU A 17 11.10 -10.56 1.45
N PRO A 18 12.31 -10.01 1.27
CA PRO A 18 12.72 -8.85 2.05
C PRO A 18 11.86 -7.63 1.68
N VAL A 19 11.59 -6.76 2.66
CA VAL A 19 10.94 -5.44 2.44
C VAL A 19 11.67 -4.58 1.39
N ALA A 20 12.95 -4.85 1.14
CA ALA A 20 13.71 -4.17 0.10
C ALA A 20 13.21 -4.46 -1.32
N ILE A 21 12.34 -5.47 -1.54
CA ILE A 21 11.78 -5.79 -2.86
C ILE A 21 11.04 -4.59 -3.46
N GLY A 22 10.34 -3.79 -2.64
CA GLY A 22 9.63 -2.58 -3.09
C GLY A 22 10.54 -1.50 -3.70
N LYS A 23 11.85 -1.56 -3.44
CA LYS A 23 12.82 -0.64 -4.05
C LYS A 23 13.09 -0.95 -5.53
N LEU A 24 12.64 -2.10 -6.05
CA LEU A 24 12.77 -2.49 -7.45
C LEU A 24 11.69 -1.82 -8.31
N THR A 25 11.59 -0.49 -8.25
CA THR A 25 10.51 0.28 -8.88
C THR A 25 10.46 0.17 -10.41
N ASN A 26 11.54 -0.27 -11.06
CA ASN A 26 11.62 -0.52 -12.51
C ASN A 26 11.28 -1.96 -12.91
N LEU A 27 10.98 -2.85 -11.95
CA LEU A 27 10.63 -4.22 -12.22
C LEU A 27 9.30 -4.29 -12.98
N GLN A 28 9.26 -5.08 -14.05
CA GLN A 28 8.11 -5.24 -14.94
C GLN A 28 7.58 -6.66 -14.92
N VAL A 29 8.45 -7.65 -14.73
CA VAL A 29 8.09 -9.07 -14.68
C VAL A 29 8.76 -9.69 -13.47
N LEU A 30 7.95 -10.37 -12.66
CA LEU A 30 8.39 -11.09 -11.47
C LEU A 30 7.80 -12.49 -11.47
N ASN A 31 8.66 -13.49 -11.51
CA ASN A 31 8.27 -14.89 -11.35
C ASN A 31 8.76 -15.42 -10.01
N LEU A 32 7.82 -15.77 -9.14
CA LEU A 32 8.03 -16.37 -7.82
C LEU A 32 7.32 -17.72 -7.71
N SER A 33 6.89 -18.30 -8.83
CA SER A 33 6.15 -19.55 -8.83
C SER A 33 6.96 -20.71 -8.25
N SER A 34 6.26 -21.72 -7.71
CA SER A 34 6.89 -22.95 -7.23
C SER A 34 7.93 -22.72 -6.12
N ASN A 35 7.64 -21.86 -5.14
CA ASN A 35 8.40 -21.70 -3.90
C ASN A 35 7.67 -22.39 -2.73
N PHE A 36 7.69 -23.72 -2.76
CA PHE A 36 6.91 -24.62 -1.88
C PHE A 36 7.26 -24.54 -0.38
N SER A 37 8.27 -23.77 0.00
CA SER A 37 8.90 -23.78 1.32
C SER A 37 8.34 -22.73 2.28
N ASP A 38 7.01 -22.58 2.35
CA ASP A 38 6.32 -21.61 3.21
C ASP A 38 6.40 -20.13 2.77
N LEU A 39 6.45 -19.81 1.47
CA LEU A 39 6.15 -18.44 1.03
C LEU A 39 4.66 -18.13 1.29
N ARG A 40 4.36 -17.59 2.47
CA ARG A 40 3.00 -17.39 2.98
C ARG A 40 2.42 -16.00 2.77
N GLU A 41 3.29 -15.00 2.71
CA GLU A 41 2.91 -13.61 2.58
C GLU A 41 3.94 -12.83 1.77
N LEU A 42 3.50 -11.68 1.24
CA LEU A 42 4.36 -10.71 0.60
C LEU A 42 4.46 -9.47 1.50
N PRO A 43 5.60 -8.77 1.54
CA PRO A 43 5.75 -7.58 2.38
C PRO A 43 4.84 -6.45 1.90
N GLU A 44 4.41 -5.55 2.79
CA GLU A 44 3.61 -4.35 2.41
C GLU A 44 4.31 -3.41 1.42
N THR A 45 5.63 -3.46 1.32
CA THR A 45 6.38 -2.72 0.29
C THR A 45 6.14 -3.28 -1.12
N PHE A 46 5.46 -4.42 -1.27
CA PHE A 46 5.23 -5.03 -2.58
C PHE A 46 4.37 -4.14 -3.49
N GLY A 47 3.45 -3.35 -2.91
CA GLY A 47 2.69 -2.32 -3.63
C GLY A 47 3.54 -1.20 -4.24
N ASP A 48 4.83 -1.07 -3.86
CA ASP A 48 5.75 -0.07 -4.42
C ASP A 48 6.36 -0.49 -5.77
N LEU A 49 6.09 -1.71 -6.23
CA LEU A 49 6.48 -2.20 -7.56
C LEU A 49 5.62 -1.58 -8.68
N ILE A 50 5.62 -0.25 -8.75
CA ILE A 50 4.72 0.56 -9.57
C ILE A 50 4.76 0.25 -11.07
N ASN A 51 5.87 -0.29 -11.59
CA ASN A 51 6.01 -0.66 -13.00
C ASN A 51 5.75 -2.14 -13.29
N LEU A 52 5.36 -2.94 -12.28
CA LEU A 52 5.14 -4.37 -12.44
C LEU A 52 3.92 -4.61 -13.34
N ARG A 53 4.09 -5.47 -14.34
CA ARG A 53 3.08 -5.80 -15.36
C ARG A 53 2.66 -7.25 -15.29
N GLU A 54 3.62 -8.13 -15.01
CA GLU A 54 3.40 -9.57 -14.96
C GLU A 54 3.95 -10.12 -13.65
N LEU A 55 3.09 -10.84 -12.93
CA LEU A 55 3.41 -11.46 -11.66
C LEU A 55 2.92 -12.91 -11.66
N ASP A 56 3.83 -13.84 -11.46
CA ASP A 56 3.49 -15.24 -11.22
C ASP A 56 3.83 -15.62 -9.77
N LEU A 57 2.80 -15.95 -9.00
CA LEU A 57 2.87 -16.42 -7.63
C LEU A 57 2.32 -17.85 -7.50
N SER A 58 2.08 -18.54 -8.62
CA SER A 58 1.45 -19.85 -8.59
C SER A 58 2.27 -20.88 -7.80
N ASN A 59 1.58 -21.87 -7.26
CA ASN A 59 2.21 -23.02 -6.63
C ASN A 59 3.10 -22.62 -5.43
N ASN A 60 2.50 -21.86 -4.51
CA ASN A 60 3.09 -21.37 -3.27
C ASN A 60 2.13 -21.66 -2.09
N GLN A 61 2.36 -21.03 -0.94
CA GLN A 61 1.50 -21.15 0.25
C GLN A 61 0.91 -19.81 0.65
N ILE A 62 0.66 -18.91 -0.32
CA ILE A 62 0.23 -17.55 -0.03
C ILE A 62 -1.20 -17.54 0.47
N HIS A 63 -1.40 -17.05 1.69
CA HIS A 63 -2.73 -16.92 2.31
C HIS A 63 -3.33 -15.53 2.09
N ALA A 64 -2.50 -14.50 2.01
CA ALA A 64 -2.96 -13.13 1.85
C ALA A 64 -2.07 -12.34 0.89
N LEU A 65 -2.70 -11.50 0.08
CA LEU A 65 -2.05 -10.39 -0.59
C LEU A 65 -1.92 -9.22 0.40
N PRO A 66 -0.83 -8.43 0.35
CA PRO A 66 -0.66 -7.27 1.21
C PRO A 66 -1.70 -6.20 0.89
N ASP A 67 -2.12 -5.41 1.87
CA ASP A 67 -3.17 -4.41 1.67
C ASP A 67 -2.78 -3.37 0.59
N SER A 68 -1.48 -3.08 0.51
CA SER A 68 -0.86 -2.26 -0.53
C SER A 68 -0.95 -2.82 -1.97
N PHE A 69 -1.38 -4.07 -2.19
CA PHE A 69 -1.42 -4.72 -3.51
C PHE A 69 -2.27 -3.96 -4.52
N GLY A 70 -3.30 -3.24 -4.07
CA GLY A 70 -4.12 -2.36 -4.92
C GLY A 70 -3.33 -1.27 -5.66
N ARG A 71 -2.13 -0.90 -5.17
CA ARG A 71 -1.27 0.14 -5.74
C ARG A 71 -0.54 -0.29 -7.02
N LEU A 72 -0.58 -1.59 -7.37
CA LEU A 72 -0.01 -2.17 -8.59
C LEU A 72 -0.83 -1.81 -9.84
N HIS A 73 -0.92 -0.52 -10.15
CA HIS A 73 -1.75 0.02 -11.24
C HIS A 73 -1.38 -0.50 -12.63
N ASN A 74 -0.09 -0.79 -12.86
CA ASN A 74 0.40 -1.31 -14.14
C ASN A 74 0.30 -2.85 -14.28
N LEU A 75 -0.17 -3.56 -13.24
CA LEU A 75 -0.28 -5.01 -13.28
C LEU A 75 -1.42 -5.43 -14.20
N THR A 76 -1.07 -6.21 -15.22
CA THR A 76 -2.01 -6.71 -16.26
C THR A 76 -2.12 -8.23 -16.27
N LYS A 77 -1.12 -8.94 -15.76
CA LYS A 77 -1.15 -10.40 -15.61
C LYS A 77 -0.78 -10.79 -14.19
N LEU A 78 -1.62 -11.62 -13.60
CA LEU A 78 -1.45 -12.18 -12.28
C LEU A 78 -1.83 -13.66 -12.31
N ASN A 79 -0.94 -14.51 -11.82
CA ASN A 79 -1.22 -15.92 -11.60
C ASN A 79 -1.12 -16.22 -10.10
N LEU A 80 -2.23 -16.67 -9.50
CA LEU A 80 -2.33 -17.06 -8.09
C LEU A 80 -2.69 -18.54 -7.93
N GLU A 81 -2.76 -19.30 -9.02
CA GLU A 81 -3.19 -20.70 -8.99
C GLU A 81 -2.39 -21.53 -7.99
N GLN A 82 -3.01 -22.53 -7.39
CA GLN A 82 -2.36 -23.41 -6.41
C GLN A 82 -1.78 -22.64 -5.21
N ASN A 83 -2.56 -21.70 -4.66
CA ASN A 83 -2.32 -21.06 -3.37
C ASN A 83 -3.59 -21.11 -2.50
N PRO A 84 -3.45 -21.23 -1.18
CA PRO A 84 -4.57 -21.17 -0.23
C PRO A 84 -4.98 -19.72 0.07
N VAL A 85 -5.22 -18.88 -0.95
CA VAL A 85 -5.53 -17.45 -0.76
C VAL A 85 -6.88 -17.28 -0.08
N GLU A 86 -6.87 -16.64 1.09
CA GLU A 86 -8.04 -16.24 1.88
C GLU A 86 -8.36 -14.76 1.69
N VAL A 87 -7.32 -13.94 1.44
CA VAL A 87 -7.43 -12.49 1.19
C VAL A 87 -6.69 -12.14 -0.11
N PRO A 88 -7.39 -11.69 -1.17
CA PRO A 88 -8.83 -11.47 -1.26
C PRO A 88 -9.65 -12.78 -1.27
N PRO A 89 -10.95 -12.74 -0.91
CA PRO A 89 -11.81 -13.92 -0.94
C PRO A 89 -11.86 -14.58 -2.33
N MET A 90 -12.04 -15.90 -2.37
CA MET A 90 -12.00 -16.66 -3.64
C MET A 90 -12.98 -16.16 -4.72
N HIS A 91 -14.15 -15.63 -4.34
CA HIS A 91 -15.09 -15.08 -5.34
C HIS A 91 -14.49 -13.85 -6.06
N VAL A 92 -13.80 -12.97 -5.33
CA VAL A 92 -13.06 -11.83 -5.90
C VAL A 92 -11.92 -12.32 -6.79
N VAL A 93 -11.21 -13.36 -6.36
CA VAL A 93 -10.14 -13.97 -7.18
C VAL A 93 -10.72 -14.50 -8.50
N GLY A 94 -11.87 -15.16 -8.46
CA GLY A 94 -12.56 -15.69 -9.63
C GLY A 94 -13.10 -14.63 -10.60
N GLU A 95 -13.41 -13.42 -10.12
CA GLU A 95 -13.76 -12.27 -10.96
C GLU A 95 -12.55 -11.66 -11.69
N GLY A 96 -11.33 -12.02 -11.27
CA GLY A 96 -10.08 -11.70 -11.96
C GLY A 96 -9.36 -10.47 -11.41
N LEU A 97 -8.28 -10.10 -12.09
CA LEU A 97 -7.28 -9.14 -11.60
C LEU A 97 -7.86 -7.75 -11.26
N GLN A 98 -8.86 -7.27 -12.00
CA GLN A 98 -9.44 -5.95 -11.72
C GLN A 98 -10.26 -5.96 -10.43
N ALA A 99 -11.02 -7.03 -10.17
CA ALA A 99 -11.75 -7.21 -8.92
C ALA A 99 -10.79 -7.33 -7.73
N ILE A 100 -9.70 -8.10 -7.88
CA ILE A 100 -8.63 -8.20 -6.87
C ILE A 100 -8.06 -6.82 -6.55
N LYS A 101 -7.64 -6.05 -7.56
CA LYS A 101 -7.08 -4.70 -7.35
C LYS A 101 -8.08 -3.75 -6.69
N GLY A 102 -9.34 -3.78 -7.12
CA GLY A 102 -10.42 -2.98 -6.53
C GLY A 102 -10.65 -3.31 -5.06
N PHE A 103 -10.79 -4.60 -4.74
CA PHE A 103 -10.97 -5.08 -3.38
C PHE A 103 -9.80 -4.68 -2.47
N MET A 104 -8.56 -4.90 -2.90
CA MET A 104 -7.38 -4.55 -2.10
C MET A 104 -7.24 -3.03 -1.93
N SER A 105 -7.55 -2.25 -2.97
CA SER A 105 -7.52 -0.78 -2.87
C SER A 105 -8.56 -0.23 -1.89
N GLN A 106 -9.78 -0.76 -1.94
CA GLN A 106 -10.83 -0.38 -1.00
C GLN A 106 -10.44 -0.74 0.43
N ARG A 107 -9.94 -1.96 0.63
CA ARG A 107 -9.45 -2.43 1.93
C ARG A 107 -8.36 -1.53 2.51
N TRP A 108 -7.41 -1.07 1.69
CA TRP A 108 -6.39 -0.11 2.12
C TRP A 108 -6.98 1.24 2.54
N ILE A 109 -7.97 1.75 1.80
CA ILE A 109 -8.66 3.01 2.15
C ILE A 109 -9.37 2.86 3.50
N ASP A 110 -10.10 1.75 3.71
CA ASP A 110 -10.83 1.49 4.96
C ASP A 110 -9.88 1.46 6.16
N ILE A 111 -8.69 0.88 6.01
CA ILE A 111 -7.64 0.85 7.04
C ILE A 111 -7.15 2.25 7.37
N LEU A 112 -6.85 3.08 6.36
CA LEU A 112 -6.36 4.44 6.57
C LEU A 112 -7.41 5.34 7.26
N GLU A 113 -8.67 5.22 6.86
CA GLU A 113 -9.77 5.98 7.50
C GLU A 113 -9.94 5.57 8.97
N GLU A 114 -9.78 4.28 9.30
CA GLU A 114 -9.84 3.80 10.67
C GLU A 114 -8.67 4.34 11.52
N GLU A 115 -7.45 4.39 10.98
CA GLU A 115 -6.28 4.96 11.65
C GLU A 115 -6.44 6.46 11.95
N GLU A 116 -6.98 7.23 11.00
CA GLU A 116 -7.24 8.67 11.20
C GLU A 116 -8.28 8.92 12.31
N ARG A 117 -9.33 8.09 12.35
CA ARG A 117 -10.35 8.16 13.40
C ARG A 117 -9.78 7.86 14.77
N LYS A 118 -8.96 6.80 14.90
CA LYS A 118 -8.28 6.45 16.16
C LYS A 118 -7.38 7.59 16.63
N THR A 119 -6.57 8.14 15.74
CA THR A 119 -5.67 9.26 16.03
C THR A 119 -6.45 10.49 16.51
N THR A 120 -7.60 10.78 15.89
CA THR A 120 -8.45 11.93 16.26
C THR A 120 -9.12 11.74 17.63
N GLN A 121 -9.53 10.51 17.96
CA GLN A 121 -10.13 10.17 19.25
C GLN A 121 -9.09 10.25 20.39
N GLU A 122 -7.88 9.71 20.18
CA GLU A 122 -6.78 9.80 21.15
C GLU A 122 -6.38 11.26 21.45
N VAL A 123 -6.40 12.13 20.42
CA VAL A 123 -6.11 13.56 20.59
C VAL A 123 -7.20 14.30 21.38
N GLN A 124 -8.47 13.89 21.27
CA GLN A 124 -9.56 14.46 22.08
C GLN A 124 -9.47 14.04 23.55
N GLU A 125 -8.94 12.85 23.84
CA GLU A 125 -8.78 12.36 25.21
C GLU A 125 -7.54 12.94 25.93
N GLN A 126 -6.53 13.44 25.20
CA GLN A 126 -5.25 13.91 25.77
C GLN A 126 -5.11 15.42 26.06
N GLY A 127 -6.17 16.23 25.96
CA GLY A 127 -6.25 17.55 26.63
C GLY A 127 -5.21 18.64 26.29
N GLU A 128 -5.68 19.68 25.58
CA GLU A 128 -5.23 21.08 25.58
C GLU A 128 -3.77 21.50 25.24
N ASN A 129 -2.78 20.62 25.15
CA ASN A 129 -1.39 21.03 24.85
C ASN A 129 -0.91 20.71 23.41
N GLY A 130 -1.79 20.20 22.55
CA GLY A 130 -1.41 19.57 21.27
C GLY A 130 -1.51 20.42 20.00
N TRP A 131 -1.97 21.68 20.03
CA TRP A 131 -2.11 22.46 18.78
C TRP A 131 -0.75 22.87 18.20
N LEU A 132 0.31 23.01 19.03
CA LEU A 132 1.62 23.46 18.54
C LEU A 132 2.49 22.39 17.86
N THR A 133 2.10 21.11 17.85
CA THR A 133 2.90 20.02 17.24
C THR A 133 2.39 19.56 15.86
N ARG A 134 1.41 20.24 15.28
CA ARG A 134 0.69 19.79 14.08
C ARG A 134 1.25 20.28 12.75
N THR A 135 2.46 19.88 12.38
CA THR A 135 2.81 19.84 10.95
C THR A 135 3.65 18.59 10.64
N THR A 136 3.20 17.86 9.61
CA THR A 136 3.99 16.89 8.81
C THR A 136 4.35 15.52 9.43
N SER A 137 3.38 14.67 9.79
CA SER A 137 3.68 13.24 10.04
C SER A 137 3.57 12.36 8.78
N TRP A 138 2.59 12.63 7.90
CA TRP A 138 2.41 11.87 6.65
C TRP A 138 3.40 12.25 5.53
N LEU A 139 4.03 13.43 5.59
CA LEU A 139 5.06 13.86 4.62
C LEU A 139 6.42 13.17 4.81
N LYS A 140 6.66 12.45 5.92
CA LYS A 140 7.96 11.79 6.12
C LYS A 140 8.16 10.53 5.26
N ASN A 141 7.08 9.91 4.77
CA ASN A 141 7.17 8.74 3.89
C ASN A 141 6.82 9.03 2.43
N VAL A 142 6.40 10.27 2.11
CA VAL A 142 6.07 10.67 0.74
C VAL A 142 6.93 11.87 0.35
N SER A 143 7.87 11.62 -0.55
CA SER A 143 8.77 12.56 -1.25
C SER A 143 10.14 12.80 -0.61
N GLU A 144 11.15 12.17 -1.22
CA GLU A 144 12.49 12.74 -1.38
C GLU A 144 12.57 13.66 -2.63
N ASN A 145 11.45 14.08 -3.26
CA ASN A 145 11.51 14.93 -4.46
C ASN A 145 10.20 15.60 -4.93
N VAL A 146 9.46 16.33 -4.07
CA VAL A 146 8.55 17.38 -4.59
C VAL A 146 8.64 18.65 -3.76
N THR A 147 9.30 19.65 -4.35
CA THR A 147 9.35 21.04 -3.89
C THR A 147 8.02 21.73 -4.22
N GLU A 148 7.51 22.51 -3.25
CA GLU A 148 6.58 23.64 -3.40
C GLU A 148 5.23 23.43 -4.11
N MET A 149 4.15 23.40 -3.32
CA MET A 149 3.03 24.32 -3.54
C MET A 149 2.27 24.62 -2.24
N ILE A 150 2.20 25.91 -1.96
CA ILE A 150 1.66 26.62 -0.80
C ILE A 150 0.14 26.45 -0.69
N MET A 151 -0.38 26.32 0.54
CA MET A 151 -1.50 27.12 1.07
C MET A 151 -1.87 26.72 2.52
N SER A 152 -1.86 27.69 3.44
CA SER A 152 -2.51 27.64 4.76
C SER A 152 -3.26 28.96 4.99
N PRO A 153 -4.17 29.06 5.98
CA PRO A 153 -5.61 29.00 5.76
C PRO A 153 -6.29 30.37 5.94
N LYS A 154 -7.40 30.61 5.22
CA LYS A 154 -8.37 31.65 5.61
C LYS A 154 -9.74 31.03 5.73
N THR A 155 -10.18 30.78 6.96
CA THR A 155 -11.60 30.57 7.29
C THR A 155 -12.27 31.94 7.41
N PRO A 156 -13.31 32.25 6.61
CA PRO A 156 -14.08 33.47 6.76
C PRO A 156 -15.20 33.26 7.78
N LYS A 157 -14.94 33.49 9.08
CA LYS A 157 -16.00 33.54 10.10
C LYS A 157 -15.71 34.30 11.40
N GLU A 158 -14.69 35.15 11.45
CA GLU A 158 -14.38 35.98 12.65
C GLU A 158 -14.14 37.47 12.33
N ALA A 159 -14.88 38.04 11.37
CA ALA A 159 -14.75 39.45 10.98
C ALA A 159 -15.89 40.37 11.49
N TYR A 160 -16.71 39.93 12.45
CA TYR A 160 -17.95 40.68 12.82
C TYR A 160 -18.14 40.99 14.31
N LEU A 161 -17.10 40.96 15.15
CA LEU A 161 -17.29 41.34 16.55
C LEU A 161 -16.07 42.08 17.11
N ASN A 162 -15.83 43.30 16.63
CA ASN A 162 -15.08 44.36 17.33
C ASN A 162 -15.16 45.68 16.55
N GLN A 163 -16.34 46.30 16.54
CA GLN A 163 -16.48 47.73 16.31
C GLN A 163 -17.53 48.28 17.26
N GLN A 164 -17.19 48.25 18.55
CA GLN A 164 -17.87 48.98 19.63
C GLN A 164 -16.92 49.01 20.84
N LEU A 165 -16.01 49.98 20.83
CA LEU A 165 -15.54 50.84 21.93
C LEU A 165 -14.37 51.68 21.41
#